data_AF-A0A9P0A4D2-F1
#
_entry.id   AF-A0A9P0A4D2-F1
#
_cell.length_a   1.000
_cell.length_b   1.000
_cell.length_c   1.000
_cell.angle_alpha   90.00
_cell.angle_beta   90.00
_cell.angle_gamma   90.00
#
_symmetry.space_group_name_H-M   'P 1'
#
loop_
_entity.id
_entity.type
_entity.pdbx_description
1 polymer ?
#
loop_
_entity_poly.entity_id
_entity_poly.type
_entity_poly.pdbx_seq_one_letter_code
_entity_poly.pdbx_strand_id
1 'polypeptide(L)'
;MKTALYFILFLTASLGLSEEVENSTQLEWWETTLLYQIYPRSFKDSNADGIGDLKGICEKLDYVKSIGVDAIWIQPFYKSPMFDMGYDVEDYKAVDPTFGTIEDFKELQKAVKDRGMKLILDYVPNHTSDKCEWFKLSERRIEPYTDYYIWKDPKRINDTHTTVPNNWKSIFPGSMWTWSDIRKQYYLHQFSAQQPDLNYRNPKVKKEMEGVLRFWLDLGADGFRVDAVSHLYEAAHFMDEPPSLNWDTFRIYTFEQPECVDLVKEWRAVLDEYSKKDGKPSLIITITRGPARDCSTRALTFGICGFCFYRDSRVYITGPSSEWGTSSYAKINSGMHLTEATVGPIAETATGDQCSGTAQKMQGLLHRRNPGYQSIRTTGTRM
;
A
#
# COMPACT_ATOMS: atom_id res chain seq x y z
N MET A 1 1.00 -20.68 70.09
CA MET A 1 1.69 -19.61 69.35
C MET A 1 2.19 -20.03 67.97
N LYS A 2 2.73 -21.24 67.76
CA LYS A 2 3.24 -21.67 66.44
C LYS A 2 2.15 -21.87 65.36
N THR A 3 0.94 -22.31 65.74
CA THR A 3 -0.19 -22.54 64.82
C THR A 3 -0.82 -21.28 64.24
N ALA A 4 -0.82 -20.17 64.99
CA ALA A 4 -1.33 -18.88 64.49
C ALA A 4 -0.39 -18.23 63.45
N LEU A 5 0.92 -18.50 63.54
CA LEU A 5 1.92 -17.98 62.61
C LEU A 5 1.80 -18.64 61.22
N TYR A 6 1.47 -19.93 61.15
CA TYR A 6 1.26 -20.64 59.88
C TYR A 6 -0.02 -20.20 59.15
N PHE A 7 -1.08 -19.84 59.90
CA PHE A 7 -2.32 -19.34 59.30
C PHE A 7 -2.17 -17.94 58.68
N ILE A 8 -1.37 -17.08 59.31
CA ILE A 8 -1.07 -15.74 58.77
C ILE A 8 -0.15 -15.83 57.54
N LEU A 9 0.85 -16.72 57.55
CA LEU A 9 1.72 -16.94 56.38
C LEU A 9 0.97 -17.50 55.17
N PHE A 10 -0.03 -18.36 55.39
CA PHE A 10 -0.87 -18.90 54.31
C PHE A 10 -1.85 -17.87 53.73
N LEU A 11 -2.37 -16.94 54.55
CA LEU A 11 -3.22 -15.86 54.07
C LEU A 11 -2.42 -14.81 53.27
N THR A 12 -1.19 -14.49 53.67
CA THR A 12 -0.35 -13.56 52.90
C THR A 12 0.18 -14.18 51.60
N ALA A 13 0.43 -15.49 51.57
CA ALA A 13 0.81 -16.19 50.34
C ALA A 13 -0.36 -16.31 49.34
N SER A 14 -1.60 -16.41 49.81
CA SER A 14 -2.79 -16.45 48.94
C SER A 14 -3.22 -15.08 48.42
N LEU A 15 -2.96 -14.00 49.19
CA LEU A 15 -3.14 -12.61 48.72
C LEU A 15 -2.00 -12.14 47.80
N GLY A 16 -0.78 -12.65 47.95
CA GLY A 16 0.37 -12.34 47.09
C GLY A 16 0.41 -13.12 45.77
N LEU A 17 -0.36 -14.20 45.64
CA LEU A 17 -0.44 -15.01 44.41
C LEU A 17 -1.58 -14.60 43.46
N SER A 18 -2.48 -13.70 43.88
CA SER A 18 -3.54 -13.20 43.00
C SER A 18 -3.16 -11.94 42.22
N GLU A 19 -2.06 -11.26 42.56
CA GLU A 19 -1.61 -10.05 41.83
C GLU A 19 -0.64 -10.35 40.67
N GLU A 20 -0.07 -11.56 40.57
CA GLU A 20 0.94 -11.88 39.53
C GLU A 20 0.42 -12.67 38.32
N VAL A 21 -0.89 -12.92 38.19
CA VAL A 21 -1.46 -13.64 37.04
C VAL A 21 -2.66 -12.91 36.46
N GLU A 22 -2.48 -11.64 36.08
CA GLU A 22 -3.41 -11.00 35.13
C GLU A 22 -2.75 -9.85 34.35
N ASN A 23 -1.49 -10.01 33.94
CA ASN A 23 -0.99 -9.23 32.81
C ASN A 23 -1.31 -9.99 31.51
N SER A 24 -2.61 -10.28 31.29
CA SER A 24 -3.06 -10.62 29.94
C SER A 24 -2.82 -9.35 29.13
N THR A 25 -1.82 -9.35 28.25
CA THR A 25 -1.62 -8.25 27.31
C THR A 25 -2.91 -8.09 26.53
N GLN A 26 -3.71 -7.08 26.87
CA GLN A 26 -4.94 -6.77 26.16
C GLN A 26 -4.54 -6.56 24.70
N LEU A 27 -5.13 -7.38 23.82
CA LEU A 27 -4.83 -7.29 22.41
C LEU A 27 -5.37 -5.96 21.87
N GLU A 28 -4.57 -5.30 21.05
CA GLU A 28 -4.98 -4.08 20.38
C GLU A 28 -6.06 -4.38 19.33
N TRP A 29 -6.84 -3.37 18.97
CA TRP A 29 -7.99 -3.55 18.05
C TRP A 29 -7.57 -4.19 16.72
N TRP A 30 -6.39 -3.88 16.22
CA TRP A 30 -5.88 -4.37 14.94
C TRP A 30 -5.35 -5.81 15.02
N GLU A 31 -5.08 -6.34 16.22
CA GLU A 31 -4.58 -7.72 16.42
C GLU A 31 -5.68 -8.77 16.35
N THR A 32 -6.93 -8.34 16.46
CA THR A 32 -8.12 -9.22 16.50
C THR A 32 -9.15 -8.88 15.43
N THR A 33 -8.89 -7.82 14.65
CA THR A 33 -9.78 -7.30 13.63
C THR A 33 -9.79 -8.15 12.36
N LEU A 34 -10.98 -8.31 11.79
CA LEU A 34 -11.15 -8.67 10.38
C LEU A 34 -11.10 -7.39 9.54
N LEU A 35 -10.09 -7.29 8.66
CA LEU A 35 -9.91 -6.18 7.75
C LEU A 35 -10.56 -6.50 6.40
N TYR A 36 -11.38 -5.57 5.89
CA TYR A 36 -12.01 -5.68 4.57
C TYR A 36 -11.46 -4.60 3.62
N GLN A 37 -10.83 -5.03 2.54
CA GLN A 37 -10.33 -4.15 1.50
C GLN A 37 -11.45 -3.79 0.54
N ILE A 38 -11.66 -2.49 0.34
CA ILE A 38 -12.61 -1.92 -0.61
C ILE A 38 -11.84 -1.27 -1.75
N TYR A 39 -12.12 -1.72 -2.97
CA TYR A 39 -11.77 -0.97 -4.18
C TYR A 39 -12.94 -0.04 -4.55
N PRO A 40 -12.82 1.29 -4.34
CA PRO A 40 -13.97 2.21 -4.35
C PRO A 40 -14.73 2.17 -5.68
N ARG A 41 -14.00 2.15 -6.79
CA ARG A 41 -14.54 2.18 -8.17
C ARG A 41 -15.48 1.03 -8.50
N SER A 42 -15.33 -0.13 -7.85
CA SER A 42 -16.09 -1.34 -8.17
C SER A 42 -17.01 -1.80 -7.03
N PHE A 43 -17.09 -1.06 -5.93
CA PHE A 43 -17.83 -1.53 -4.75
C PHE A 43 -19.32 -1.26 -4.84
N LYS A 44 -19.72 0.01 -4.93
CA LYS A 44 -21.12 0.41 -5.06
C LYS A 44 -21.23 1.82 -5.64
N ASP A 45 -21.93 1.94 -6.75
CA ASP A 45 -22.33 3.22 -7.37
C ASP A 45 -23.61 3.74 -6.68
N SER A 46 -23.60 5.01 -6.25
CA SER A 46 -24.76 5.66 -5.60
C SER A 46 -25.50 6.65 -6.51
N ASN A 47 -24.92 7.04 -7.64
CA ASN A 47 -25.41 8.13 -8.50
C ASN A 47 -25.82 7.67 -9.91
N ALA A 48 -25.65 6.38 -10.22
CA ALA A 48 -25.95 5.71 -11.50
C ALA A 48 -25.07 6.14 -12.68
N ASP A 49 -23.83 6.59 -12.44
CA ASP A 49 -22.84 6.87 -13.49
C ASP A 49 -22.02 5.64 -13.93
N GLY A 50 -22.22 4.50 -13.26
CA GLY A 50 -21.55 3.23 -13.53
C GLY A 50 -20.22 3.04 -12.78
N ILE A 51 -19.86 3.95 -11.87
CA ILE A 51 -18.64 3.93 -11.08
C ILE A 51 -18.98 3.96 -9.59
N GLY A 52 -18.33 3.10 -8.81
CA GLY A 52 -18.49 3.12 -7.36
C GLY A 52 -17.88 4.36 -6.72
N ASP A 53 -18.54 4.87 -5.67
CA ASP A 53 -18.22 6.16 -5.02
C ASP A 53 -18.27 6.05 -3.48
N LEU A 54 -17.82 7.11 -2.78
CA LEU A 54 -17.73 7.08 -1.30
C LEU A 54 -19.11 7.00 -0.62
N LYS A 55 -20.17 7.52 -1.25
CA LYS A 55 -21.53 7.41 -0.72
C LYS A 55 -22.05 5.99 -0.84
N GLY A 56 -21.76 5.32 -1.95
CA GLY A 56 -22.09 3.91 -2.15
C GLY A 56 -21.38 3.01 -1.15
N ILE A 57 -20.15 3.34 -0.75
CA ILE A 57 -19.48 2.67 0.39
C ILE A 57 -20.28 2.90 1.68
N CYS A 58 -20.65 4.15 1.96
CA CYS A 58 -21.43 4.52 3.14
C CYS A 58 -22.77 3.75 3.23
N GLU A 59 -23.50 3.63 2.11
CA GLU A 59 -24.76 2.87 2.00
C GLU A 59 -24.62 1.38 2.37
N LYS A 60 -23.41 0.81 2.24
CA LYS A 60 -23.15 -0.62 2.45
C LYS A 60 -22.44 -0.92 3.75
N LEU A 61 -22.14 0.08 4.59
CA LEU A 61 -21.45 -0.14 5.86
C LEU A 61 -22.21 -1.08 6.81
N ASP A 62 -23.55 -1.07 6.81
CA ASP A 62 -24.34 -2.02 7.62
C ASP A 62 -24.14 -3.46 7.17
N TYR A 63 -24.06 -3.69 5.85
CA TYR A 63 -23.71 -4.99 5.30
C TYR A 63 -22.28 -5.40 5.70
N VAL A 64 -21.31 -4.51 5.51
CA VAL A 64 -19.91 -4.78 5.86
C VAL A 64 -19.78 -5.12 7.35
N LYS A 65 -20.49 -4.39 8.22
CA LYS A 65 -20.50 -4.72 9.66
C LYS A 65 -21.17 -6.06 9.94
N SER A 66 -22.26 -6.39 9.24
CA SER A 66 -23.01 -7.65 9.47
C SER A 66 -22.19 -8.91 9.22
N ILE A 67 -21.17 -8.85 8.36
CA ILE A 67 -20.26 -9.97 8.08
C ILE A 67 -19.07 -10.05 9.07
N GLY A 68 -19.11 -9.29 10.17
CA GLY A 68 -18.13 -9.34 11.25
C GLY A 68 -16.85 -8.55 11.00
N VAL A 69 -16.87 -7.60 10.06
CA VAL A 69 -15.72 -6.72 9.79
C VAL A 69 -15.67 -5.59 10.83
N ASP A 70 -14.49 -5.35 11.36
CA ASP A 70 -14.22 -4.30 12.35
C ASP A 70 -13.36 -3.16 11.80
N ALA A 71 -12.68 -3.38 10.67
CA ALA A 71 -11.93 -2.35 9.96
C ALA A 71 -12.12 -2.47 8.45
N ILE A 72 -12.23 -1.34 7.77
CA ILE A 72 -12.15 -1.27 6.32
C ILE A 72 -10.85 -0.58 5.90
N TRP A 73 -10.23 -1.10 4.84
CA TRP A 73 -9.16 -0.42 4.12
C TRP A 73 -9.68 -0.02 2.74
N ILE A 74 -9.64 1.27 2.41
CA ILE A 74 -10.05 1.76 1.10
C ILE A 74 -8.80 2.04 0.26
N GLN A 75 -8.76 1.46 -0.94
CA GLN A 75 -7.76 1.79 -1.96
C GLN A 75 -7.82 3.29 -2.34
N PRO A 76 -6.79 3.84 -3.02
CA PRO A 76 -6.71 5.27 -3.28
C PRO A 76 -7.99 5.85 -3.93
N PHE A 77 -8.54 6.88 -3.30
CA PHE A 77 -9.62 7.72 -3.84
C PHE A 77 -9.17 9.17 -4.04
N TYR A 78 -7.86 9.41 -3.99
CA TYR A 78 -7.26 10.73 -4.21
C TYR A 78 -7.44 11.17 -5.64
N LYS A 79 -7.41 12.48 -5.88
CA LYS A 79 -7.45 13.03 -7.24
C LYS A 79 -6.34 12.40 -8.10
N SER A 80 -6.72 11.77 -9.21
CA SER A 80 -5.81 11.00 -10.04
C SER A 80 -6.26 10.99 -11.51
N PRO A 81 -5.33 10.97 -12.49
CA PRO A 81 -5.66 10.69 -13.89
C PRO A 81 -6.15 9.26 -14.14
N MET A 82 -6.08 8.38 -13.13
CA MET A 82 -6.52 6.99 -13.16
C MET A 82 -5.71 6.10 -14.13
N PHE A 83 -4.45 6.47 -14.42
CA PHE A 83 -3.58 5.64 -15.25
C PHE A 83 -3.26 4.31 -14.56
N ASP A 84 -3.03 4.37 -13.25
CA ASP A 84 -2.84 3.24 -12.35
C ASP A 84 -3.96 3.19 -11.30
N MET A 85 -5.20 3.48 -11.75
CA MET A 85 -6.42 3.32 -10.96
C MET A 85 -6.41 4.00 -9.57
N GLY A 86 -5.77 5.16 -9.48
CA GLY A 86 -5.70 5.96 -8.25
C GLY A 86 -4.33 5.97 -7.57
N TYR A 87 -3.41 5.08 -7.96
CA TYR A 87 -2.04 5.08 -7.42
C TYR A 87 -1.15 6.16 -8.06
N ASP A 88 -1.49 6.65 -9.25
CA ASP A 88 -0.91 7.86 -9.86
C ASP A 88 -1.58 9.13 -9.32
N VAL A 89 -1.18 9.58 -8.12
CA VAL A 89 -1.85 10.67 -7.40
C VAL A 89 -1.47 12.06 -7.95
N GLU A 90 -2.46 12.86 -8.37
CA GLU A 90 -2.27 14.25 -8.78
C GLU A 90 -2.29 15.22 -7.58
N ASP A 91 -3.20 15.00 -6.63
CA ASP A 91 -3.34 15.79 -5.40
C ASP A 91 -3.70 14.89 -4.21
N TYR A 92 -2.75 14.71 -3.30
CA TYR A 92 -2.89 13.85 -2.11
C TYR A 92 -3.90 14.33 -1.08
N LYS A 93 -4.34 15.59 -1.14
CA LYS A 93 -5.25 16.19 -0.14
C LYS A 93 -6.64 16.45 -0.72
N ALA A 94 -6.88 16.02 -1.95
CA ALA A 94 -8.18 16.08 -2.63
C ALA A 94 -8.74 14.68 -2.87
N VAL A 95 -10.07 14.55 -2.76
CA VAL A 95 -10.81 13.39 -3.25
C VAL A 95 -10.99 13.54 -4.76
N ASP A 96 -10.85 12.46 -5.51
CA ASP A 96 -11.15 12.48 -6.94
C ASP A 96 -12.64 12.75 -7.16
N PRO A 97 -13.02 13.68 -8.07
CA PRO A 97 -14.42 13.97 -8.35
C PRO A 97 -15.25 12.75 -8.78
N THR A 98 -14.60 11.71 -9.32
CA THR A 98 -15.23 10.43 -9.65
C THR A 98 -15.80 9.73 -8.41
N PHE A 99 -15.15 9.89 -7.25
CA PHE A 99 -15.54 9.22 -6.00
C PHE A 99 -16.35 10.12 -5.06
N GLY A 100 -16.36 11.44 -5.31
CA GLY A 100 -17.12 12.42 -4.55
C GLY A 100 -16.28 13.61 -4.11
N THR A 101 -16.55 14.09 -2.90
CA THR A 101 -15.95 15.29 -2.31
C THR A 101 -15.26 14.99 -0.97
N ILE A 102 -14.51 15.96 -0.44
CA ILE A 102 -13.93 15.83 0.90
C ILE A 102 -15.02 15.81 1.99
N GLU A 103 -16.19 16.40 1.72
CA GLU A 103 -17.38 16.28 2.58
C GLU A 103 -17.92 14.85 2.60
N ASP A 104 -18.02 14.20 1.44
CA ASP A 104 -18.44 12.79 1.36
C ASP A 104 -17.48 11.86 2.10
N PHE A 105 -16.17 12.16 2.07
CA PHE A 105 -15.19 11.46 2.90
C PHE A 105 -15.45 11.66 4.40
N LYS A 106 -15.71 12.90 4.85
CA LYS A 106 -16.01 13.18 6.27
C LYS A 106 -17.28 12.45 6.72
N GLU A 107 -18.30 12.39 5.86
CA GLU A 107 -19.52 11.63 6.11
C GLU A 107 -19.23 10.13 6.24
N LEU A 108 -18.44 9.56 5.31
CA LEU A 108 -18.01 8.16 5.38
C LEU A 108 -17.24 7.89 6.69
N GLN A 109 -16.26 8.73 7.03
CA GLN A 109 -15.48 8.57 8.26
C GLN A 109 -16.37 8.60 9.51
N LYS A 110 -17.34 9.53 9.55
CA LYS A 110 -18.32 9.58 10.64
C LYS A 110 -19.15 8.29 10.68
N ALA A 111 -19.65 7.83 9.54
CA ALA A 111 -20.51 6.65 9.46
C ALA A 111 -19.80 5.35 9.85
N VAL A 112 -18.50 5.23 9.54
CA VAL A 112 -17.63 4.15 10.00
C VAL A 112 -17.49 4.19 11.53
N LYS A 113 -17.19 5.38 12.08
CA LYS A 113 -17.01 5.57 13.51
C LYS A 113 -18.28 5.32 14.32
N ASP A 114 -19.45 5.76 13.83
CA ASP A 114 -20.74 5.53 14.47
C ASP A 114 -21.06 4.03 14.62
N ARG A 115 -20.46 3.18 13.77
CA ARG A 115 -20.57 1.71 13.80
C ARG A 115 -19.48 1.01 14.60
N GLY A 116 -18.62 1.79 15.28
CA GLY A 116 -17.47 1.28 16.02
C GLY A 116 -16.43 0.60 15.13
N MET A 117 -16.42 0.89 13.83
CA MET A 117 -15.45 0.37 12.87
C MET A 117 -14.26 1.32 12.72
N LYS A 118 -13.22 0.84 12.04
CA LYS A 118 -11.98 1.56 11.75
C LYS A 118 -11.81 1.82 10.25
N LEU A 119 -11.27 2.99 9.90
CA LEU A 119 -10.95 3.34 8.51
C LEU A 119 -9.44 3.45 8.31
N ILE A 120 -8.90 2.57 7.46
CA ILE A 120 -7.51 2.60 7.00
C ILE A 120 -7.48 3.15 5.57
N LEU A 121 -6.59 4.09 5.31
CA LEU A 121 -6.42 4.67 3.97
C LEU A 121 -5.19 4.10 3.29
N ASP A 122 -5.22 3.94 1.97
CA ASP A 122 -3.99 3.68 1.22
C ASP A 122 -3.14 4.95 1.13
N TYR A 123 -1.85 4.86 1.39
CA TYR A 123 -0.88 5.94 1.34
C TYR A 123 0.15 5.57 0.28
N VAL A 124 0.31 6.43 -0.73
CA VAL A 124 1.13 6.17 -1.93
C VAL A 124 2.36 7.08 -1.96
N PRO A 125 3.40 6.78 -1.15
CA PRO A 125 4.51 7.69 -0.94
C PRO A 125 5.53 7.75 -2.08
N ASN A 126 5.74 6.66 -2.81
CA ASN A 126 6.89 6.53 -3.69
C ASN A 126 6.94 7.56 -4.83
N HIS A 127 5.79 7.81 -5.44
CA HIS A 127 5.67 8.57 -6.67
C HIS A 127 4.38 9.38 -6.65
N THR A 128 4.35 10.45 -7.44
CA THR A 128 3.10 11.16 -7.78
C THR A 128 2.70 10.83 -9.21
N SER A 129 1.58 11.36 -9.69
CA SER A 129 1.32 11.49 -11.12
C SER A 129 2.25 12.53 -11.77
N ASP A 130 2.56 12.36 -13.06
CA ASP A 130 3.16 13.38 -13.92
C ASP A 130 2.27 14.63 -14.10
N LYS A 131 0.99 14.55 -13.71
CA LYS A 131 0.06 15.68 -13.65
C LYS A 131 0.09 16.42 -12.33
N CYS A 132 0.77 15.90 -11.31
CA CYS A 132 0.95 16.59 -10.03
C CYS A 132 1.63 17.94 -10.24
N GLU A 133 1.18 18.97 -9.53
CA GLU A 133 1.74 20.32 -9.62
C GLU A 133 3.23 20.32 -9.23
N TRP A 134 3.62 19.51 -8.26
CA TRP A 134 5.03 19.36 -7.87
C TRP A 134 5.89 18.91 -9.03
N PHE A 135 5.44 17.94 -9.84
CA PHE A 135 6.19 17.45 -11.00
C PHE A 135 6.31 18.53 -12.08
N LYS A 136 5.20 19.19 -12.41
CA LYS A 136 5.18 20.29 -13.40
C LYS A 136 6.12 21.43 -13.02
N LEU A 137 6.14 21.81 -11.75
CA LEU A 137 7.04 22.84 -11.23
C LEU A 137 8.49 22.35 -11.17
N SER A 138 8.72 21.09 -10.78
CA SER A 138 10.04 20.47 -10.81
C SER A 138 10.60 20.42 -12.22
N GLU A 139 9.85 19.93 -13.21
CA GLU A 139 10.28 19.83 -14.61
C GLU A 139 10.75 21.19 -15.16
N ARG A 140 10.10 22.28 -14.73
CA ARG A 140 10.44 23.66 -15.11
C ARG A 140 11.50 24.33 -14.23
N ARG A 141 12.07 23.62 -13.25
CA ARG A 141 13.05 24.11 -12.27
C ARG A 141 12.53 25.31 -11.45
N ILE A 142 11.27 25.26 -11.03
CA ILE A 142 10.66 26.28 -10.19
C ILE A 142 10.86 25.92 -8.72
N GLU A 143 11.54 26.78 -7.97
CA GLU A 143 11.71 26.63 -6.53
C GLU A 143 10.36 26.71 -5.78
N PRO A 144 10.15 25.95 -4.69
CA PRO A 144 11.11 25.03 -4.05
C PRO A 144 11.14 23.60 -4.64
N TYR A 145 10.51 23.35 -5.78
CA TYR A 145 10.22 22.01 -6.32
C TYR A 145 11.30 21.43 -7.23
N THR A 146 12.36 22.19 -7.54
CA THR A 146 13.42 21.80 -8.48
C THR A 146 13.96 20.38 -8.25
N ASP A 147 14.13 19.99 -6.98
CA ASP A 147 14.70 18.69 -6.57
C ASP A 147 13.68 17.78 -5.85
N TYR A 148 12.38 17.97 -6.10
CA TYR A 148 11.34 17.08 -5.57
C TYR A 148 11.33 15.70 -6.23
N TYR A 149 11.87 15.59 -7.44
CA TYR A 149 11.97 14.35 -8.21
C TYR A 149 13.43 14.09 -8.60
N ILE A 150 13.72 12.86 -8.99
CA ILE A 150 15.08 12.44 -9.33
C ILE A 150 15.33 12.71 -10.82
N TRP A 151 16.15 13.73 -11.09
CA TRP A 151 16.55 14.13 -12.45
C TRP A 151 18.01 13.78 -12.73
N LYS A 152 18.30 13.24 -13.92
CA LYS A 152 19.66 12.89 -14.36
C LYS A 152 19.91 13.28 -15.82
N ASP A 153 21.13 13.72 -16.07
CA ASP A 153 21.62 13.94 -17.42
C ASP A 153 21.76 12.61 -18.18
N PRO A 154 21.67 12.64 -19.52
CA PRO A 154 21.96 11.47 -20.35
C PRO A 154 23.38 10.94 -20.11
N LYS A 155 23.56 9.62 -20.16
CA LYS A 155 24.90 9.02 -20.18
C LYS A 155 25.51 9.19 -21.57
N ARG A 156 26.61 9.94 -21.66
CA ARG A 156 27.37 10.12 -22.90
C ARG A 156 28.17 8.85 -23.20
N ILE A 157 27.93 8.25 -24.37
CA ILE A 157 28.66 7.05 -24.84
C ILE A 157 29.83 7.45 -25.73
N ASN A 158 29.64 8.44 -26.61
CA ASN A 158 30.68 9.08 -27.40
C ASN A 158 30.24 10.50 -27.79
N ASP A 159 30.98 11.18 -28.67
CA ASP A 159 30.66 12.55 -29.06
C ASP A 159 29.31 12.74 -29.76
N THR A 160 28.74 11.66 -30.28
CA THR A 160 27.52 11.66 -31.12
C THR A 160 26.37 10.82 -30.56
N HIS A 161 26.58 10.12 -29.44
CA HIS A 161 25.61 9.16 -28.89
C HIS A 161 25.44 9.28 -27.38
N THR A 162 24.19 9.37 -26.94
CA THR A 162 23.76 9.40 -25.55
C THR A 162 22.71 8.33 -25.29
N THR A 163 22.64 7.84 -24.05
CA THR A 163 21.63 6.87 -23.60
C THR A 163 21.09 7.23 -22.22
N VAL A 164 20.16 6.44 -21.71
CA VAL A 164 19.62 6.53 -20.35
C VAL A 164 20.75 6.51 -19.30
N PRO A 165 20.56 7.11 -18.11
CA PRO A 165 21.61 7.27 -17.11
C PRO A 165 22.27 5.95 -16.67
N ASN A 166 21.49 4.88 -16.56
CA ASN A 166 21.94 3.53 -16.22
C ASN A 166 20.97 2.47 -16.74
N ASN A 167 21.29 1.18 -16.54
CA ASN A 167 20.53 0.03 -17.03
C ASN A 167 19.29 -0.34 -16.18
N TRP A 168 18.85 0.53 -15.27
CA TRP A 168 17.72 0.23 -14.38
C TRP A 168 16.43 0.00 -15.16
N LYS A 169 15.70 -1.04 -14.77
CA LYS A 169 14.46 -1.48 -15.40
C LYS A 169 13.28 -1.19 -14.49
N SER A 170 12.24 -0.60 -15.05
CA SER A 170 10.99 -0.39 -14.33
C SER A 170 10.35 -1.74 -13.96
N ILE A 171 9.44 -1.73 -12.99
CA ILE A 171 8.58 -2.87 -12.63
C ILE A 171 7.63 -3.19 -13.78
N PHE A 172 7.14 -2.16 -14.47
CA PHE A 172 6.46 -2.31 -15.75
C PHE A 172 7.48 -2.37 -16.91
N PRO A 173 7.15 -2.99 -18.05
CA PRO A 173 8.12 -3.19 -19.13
C PRO A 173 8.77 -1.88 -19.61
N GLY A 174 10.10 -1.81 -19.55
CA GLY A 174 10.86 -0.67 -20.09
C GLY A 174 12.02 -0.22 -19.21
N SER A 175 12.66 0.89 -19.62
CA SER A 175 13.62 1.61 -18.77
C SER A 175 12.89 2.29 -17.61
N MET A 176 13.60 2.47 -16.50
CA MET A 176 13.16 3.25 -15.33
C MET A 176 13.31 4.77 -15.55
N TRP A 177 13.75 5.19 -16.74
CA TRP A 177 14.07 6.57 -17.07
C TRP A 177 13.26 7.04 -18.27
N THR A 178 12.63 8.20 -18.14
CA THR A 178 11.93 8.88 -19.24
C THR A 178 12.51 10.27 -19.46
N TRP A 179 12.73 10.63 -20.73
CA TRP A 179 13.28 11.93 -21.12
C TRP A 179 12.22 13.03 -21.02
N SER A 180 12.55 14.15 -20.37
CA SER A 180 11.75 15.37 -20.42
C SER A 180 12.31 16.32 -21.47
N ASP A 181 11.47 16.67 -22.45
CA ASP A 181 11.81 17.70 -23.44
C ASP A 181 11.81 19.11 -22.87
N ILE A 182 11.19 19.34 -21.71
CA ILE A 182 11.19 20.65 -21.05
C ILE A 182 12.46 20.81 -20.22
N ARG A 183 12.78 19.82 -19.38
CA ARG A 183 13.95 19.88 -18.48
C ARG A 183 15.27 19.54 -19.15
N LYS A 184 15.21 18.85 -20.31
CA LYS A 184 16.36 18.27 -21.03
C LYS A 184 17.17 17.32 -20.14
N GLN A 185 16.46 16.53 -19.33
CA GLN A 185 17.01 15.52 -18.44
C GLN A 185 16.05 14.32 -18.41
N TYR A 186 16.57 13.17 -17.98
CA TYR A 186 15.74 12.02 -17.62
C TYR A 186 15.19 12.19 -16.21
N TYR A 187 13.94 11.81 -15.98
CA TYR A 187 13.40 11.58 -14.64
C TYR A 187 13.24 10.09 -14.36
N LEU A 188 13.37 9.71 -13.09
CA LEU A 188 13.19 8.34 -12.61
C LEU A 188 11.70 8.01 -12.44
N HIS A 189 11.33 6.78 -12.77
CA HIS A 189 10.05 6.17 -12.39
C HIS A 189 10.22 4.65 -12.15
N GLN A 190 9.93 4.15 -10.94
CA GLN A 190 9.96 2.70 -10.66
C GLN A 190 8.87 1.94 -11.43
N PHE A 191 7.75 2.60 -11.68
CA PHE A 191 6.55 2.04 -12.29
C PHE A 191 6.34 2.64 -13.68
N SER A 192 5.17 3.20 -13.97
CA SER A 192 4.91 3.81 -15.28
C SER A 192 5.64 5.15 -15.43
N ALA A 193 5.86 5.60 -16.68
CA ALA A 193 6.40 6.93 -16.94
C ALA A 193 5.49 8.06 -16.42
N GLN A 194 4.20 7.77 -16.20
CA GLN A 194 3.21 8.66 -15.59
C GLN A 194 3.34 8.73 -14.07
N GLN A 195 4.22 7.93 -13.45
CA GLN A 195 4.46 7.84 -12.01
C GLN A 195 5.91 8.26 -11.67
N PRO A 196 6.29 9.53 -11.85
CA PRO A 196 7.64 10.00 -11.50
C PRO A 196 7.90 9.88 -10.00
N ASP A 197 9.07 9.34 -9.67
CA ASP A 197 9.47 9.03 -8.29
C ASP A 197 9.89 10.28 -7.51
N LEU A 198 9.37 10.38 -6.27
CA LEU A 198 9.71 11.43 -5.33
C LEU A 198 11.13 11.22 -4.78
N ASN A 199 11.89 12.31 -4.66
CA ASN A 199 13.24 12.29 -4.14
C ASN A 199 13.26 12.36 -2.61
N TYR A 200 13.19 11.22 -1.93
CA TYR A 200 13.18 11.16 -0.46
C TYR A 200 14.50 11.59 0.21
N ARG A 201 15.59 11.76 -0.55
CA ARG A 201 16.82 12.40 -0.04
C ARG A 201 16.65 13.90 0.16
N ASN A 202 15.60 14.50 -0.39
CA ASN A 202 15.25 15.89 -0.16
C ASN A 202 14.38 16.01 1.12
N PRO A 203 14.83 16.71 2.18
CA PRO A 203 14.07 16.83 3.42
C PRO A 203 12.73 17.57 3.24
N LYS A 204 12.58 18.39 2.19
CA LYS A 204 11.31 19.05 1.87
C LYS A 204 10.25 18.02 1.42
N VAL A 205 10.65 17.04 0.61
CA VAL A 205 9.75 15.94 0.17
C VAL A 205 9.29 15.12 1.37
N LYS A 206 10.20 14.75 2.28
CA LYS A 206 9.84 14.06 3.54
C LYS A 206 8.78 14.82 4.32
N LYS A 207 8.98 16.14 4.47
CA LYS A 207 8.07 17.02 5.19
C LYS A 207 6.71 17.18 4.51
N GLU A 208 6.66 17.31 3.19
CA GLU A 208 5.38 17.39 2.46
C GLU A 208 4.56 16.11 2.62
N MET A 209 5.22 14.96 2.48
CA MET A 209 4.59 13.66 2.58
C MET A 209 4.16 13.32 4.01
N GLU A 210 4.93 13.73 5.02
CA GLU A 210 4.43 13.76 6.41
C GLU A 210 3.18 14.64 6.56
N GLY A 211 3.15 15.80 5.90
CA GLY A 211 1.99 16.69 5.87
C GLY A 211 0.75 16.05 5.24
N VAL A 212 0.91 15.10 4.32
CA VAL A 212 -0.19 14.28 3.78
C VAL A 212 -0.74 13.34 4.85
N LEU A 213 0.12 12.61 5.57
CA LEU A 213 -0.31 11.73 6.66
C LEU A 213 -1.09 12.52 7.72
N ARG A 214 -0.55 13.66 8.15
CA ARG A 214 -1.17 14.53 9.16
C ARG A 214 -2.53 15.04 8.70
N PHE A 215 -2.66 15.47 7.44
CA PHE A 215 -3.93 15.95 6.90
C PHE A 215 -5.05 14.91 7.05
N TRP A 216 -4.79 13.65 6.68
CA TRP A 216 -5.80 12.59 6.77
C TRP A 216 -6.03 12.09 8.21
N LEU A 217 -5.01 12.11 9.06
CA LEU A 217 -5.16 11.85 10.50
C LEU A 217 -6.01 12.93 11.19
N ASP A 218 -5.82 14.20 10.85
CA ASP A 218 -6.64 15.31 11.35
C ASP A 218 -8.11 15.19 10.92
N LEU A 219 -8.37 14.56 9.76
CA LEU A 219 -9.73 14.20 9.33
C LEU A 219 -10.26 12.90 9.94
N GLY A 220 -9.45 12.22 10.76
CA GLY A 220 -9.86 11.12 11.63
C GLY A 220 -9.54 9.72 11.13
N ALA A 221 -8.70 9.54 10.10
CA ALA A 221 -8.26 8.21 9.66
C ALA A 221 -7.63 7.42 10.83
N ASP A 222 -7.91 6.12 10.92
CA ASP A 222 -7.40 5.25 12.00
C ASP A 222 -6.04 4.62 11.64
N GLY A 223 -5.60 4.72 10.40
CA GLY A 223 -4.31 4.20 9.97
C GLY A 223 -4.08 4.26 8.47
N PHE A 224 -2.92 3.76 8.06
CA PHE A 224 -2.51 3.74 6.66
C PHE A 224 -1.97 2.38 6.24
N ARG A 225 -2.32 1.97 5.02
CA ARG A 225 -1.54 0.98 4.26
C ARG A 225 -0.55 1.76 3.40
N VAL A 226 0.74 1.44 3.48
CA VAL A 226 1.82 2.12 2.76
C VAL A 226 2.17 1.31 1.52
N ASP A 227 1.91 1.91 0.36
CA ASP A 227 2.26 1.35 -0.93
C ASP A 227 3.77 1.43 -1.22
N ALA A 228 4.26 0.42 -1.95
CA ALA A 228 5.59 0.41 -2.54
C ALA A 228 6.75 0.82 -1.61
N VAL A 229 6.67 0.51 -0.31
CA VAL A 229 7.65 0.97 0.70
C VAL A 229 9.10 0.54 0.37
N SER A 230 9.26 -0.60 -0.29
CA SER A 230 10.57 -1.11 -0.70
C SER A 230 11.22 -0.31 -1.82
N HIS A 231 10.53 0.66 -2.42
CA HIS A 231 10.97 1.42 -3.59
C HIS A 231 11.35 2.88 -3.27
N LEU A 232 11.19 3.32 -2.02
CA LEU A 232 11.30 4.73 -1.62
C LEU A 232 12.67 5.39 -1.83
N TYR A 233 13.72 4.58 -1.92
CA TYR A 233 15.08 5.05 -2.09
C TYR A 233 15.82 4.18 -3.10
N GLU A 234 16.68 4.82 -3.88
CA GLU A 234 17.71 4.19 -4.70
C GLU A 234 19.11 4.50 -4.19
N ALA A 235 20.08 3.69 -4.59
CA ALA A 235 21.48 3.87 -4.26
C ALA A 235 22.00 5.18 -4.86
N ALA A 236 22.56 6.03 -3.99
CA ALA A 236 22.96 7.40 -4.34
C ALA A 236 24.04 7.51 -5.42
N HIS A 237 24.75 6.42 -5.71
CA HIS A 237 25.79 6.38 -6.75
C HIS A 237 25.23 6.12 -8.17
N PHE A 238 23.96 5.70 -8.30
CA PHE A 238 23.28 5.46 -9.58
C PHE A 238 24.05 4.53 -10.55
N MET A 239 24.78 3.54 -10.03
CA MET A 239 25.50 2.58 -10.87
C MET A 239 24.54 1.60 -11.53
N ASP A 240 24.97 1.03 -12.64
CA ASP A 240 24.27 -0.06 -13.33
C ASP A 240 24.03 -1.23 -12.35
N GLU A 241 22.80 -1.76 -12.31
CA GLU A 241 22.48 -3.01 -11.61
C GLU A 241 23.27 -4.17 -12.25
N PRO A 242 23.70 -5.17 -11.47
CA PRO A 242 24.41 -6.33 -12.01
C PRO A 242 23.51 -7.09 -12.99
N PRO A 243 24.08 -7.69 -14.06
CA PRO A 243 23.30 -8.51 -14.99
C PRO A 243 22.62 -9.66 -14.25
N SER A 244 21.30 -9.78 -14.38
CA SER A 244 20.54 -10.90 -13.83
C SER A 244 19.86 -11.70 -14.95
N LEU A 245 19.85 -13.03 -14.80
CA LEU A 245 19.10 -13.93 -15.70
C LEU A 245 17.58 -13.89 -15.42
N ASN A 246 17.20 -13.59 -14.17
CA ASN A 246 15.81 -13.41 -13.75
C ASN A 246 15.57 -11.96 -13.33
N TRP A 247 14.47 -11.38 -13.83
CA TRP A 247 14.06 -9.99 -13.58
C TRP A 247 13.94 -9.64 -12.08
N ASP A 248 13.60 -10.62 -11.23
CA ASP A 248 13.32 -10.41 -9.82
C ASP A 248 14.53 -10.58 -8.88
N THR A 249 15.63 -11.17 -9.35
CA THR A 249 16.61 -11.74 -8.40
C THR A 249 17.70 -10.78 -7.89
N PHE A 250 17.96 -9.64 -8.51
CA PHE A 250 19.06 -8.74 -8.09
C PHE A 250 18.79 -7.27 -8.41
N ARG A 251 17.77 -6.68 -7.79
CA ARG A 251 17.65 -5.21 -7.68
C ARG A 251 18.32 -4.80 -6.37
N ILE A 252 19.61 -4.50 -6.38
CA ILE A 252 20.36 -4.14 -5.17
C ILE A 252 20.51 -2.63 -4.99
N TYR A 253 20.27 -1.87 -6.05
CA TYR A 253 20.39 -0.41 -6.05
C TYR A 253 19.05 0.30 -6.13
N THR A 254 17.97 -0.40 -6.49
CA THR A 254 16.65 0.19 -6.71
C THR A 254 15.55 -0.35 -5.80
N PHE A 255 15.91 -1.27 -4.90
CA PHE A 255 14.97 -1.97 -4.04
C PHE A 255 15.57 -2.12 -2.63
N GLU A 256 14.73 -1.97 -1.61
CA GLU A 256 15.03 -2.19 -0.18
C GLU A 256 16.33 -1.53 0.29
N GLN A 257 16.55 -0.28 -0.11
CA GLN A 257 17.65 0.49 0.45
C GLN A 257 17.43 0.68 1.96
N PRO A 258 18.49 0.64 2.79
CA PRO A 258 18.36 0.70 4.25
C PRO A 258 17.54 1.88 4.76
N GLU A 259 17.61 3.04 4.08
CA GLU A 259 16.91 4.25 4.44
C GLU A 259 15.38 4.14 4.39
N CYS A 260 14.83 3.17 3.65
CA CYS A 260 13.39 2.92 3.62
C CYS A 260 12.86 2.60 5.02
N VAL A 261 13.61 1.83 5.82
CA VAL A 261 13.21 1.43 7.17
C VAL A 261 13.19 2.64 8.11
N ASP A 262 14.16 3.54 7.99
CA ASP A 262 14.23 4.73 8.84
C ASP A 262 13.09 5.71 8.50
N LEU A 263 12.74 5.86 7.23
CA LEU A 263 11.59 6.67 6.81
C LEU A 263 10.26 6.11 7.33
N VAL A 264 10.08 4.79 7.36
CA VAL A 264 8.90 4.17 7.97
C VAL A 264 8.83 4.44 9.48
N LYS A 265 9.98 4.46 10.19
CA LYS A 265 10.01 4.85 11.61
C LYS A 265 9.63 6.30 11.81
N GLU A 266 10.06 7.21 10.92
CA GLU A 266 9.64 8.61 10.94
C GLU A 266 8.10 8.71 10.82
N TRP A 267 7.48 7.99 9.88
CA TRP A 267 6.01 7.94 9.76
C TRP A 267 5.32 7.30 10.96
N ARG A 268 5.89 6.24 11.54
CA ARG A 268 5.36 5.62 12.77
C ARG A 268 5.33 6.62 13.93
N ALA A 269 6.38 7.44 14.08
CA ALA A 269 6.43 8.47 15.12
C ALA A 269 5.29 9.49 14.98
N VAL A 270 4.93 9.88 13.74
CA VAL A 270 3.78 10.75 13.47
C VAL A 270 2.48 10.09 13.96
N LEU A 271 2.25 8.81 13.65
CA LEU A 271 1.06 8.09 14.12
C LEU A 271 1.05 7.93 15.65
N ASP A 272 2.21 7.79 16.29
CA ASP A 272 2.31 7.72 17.76
C ASP A 272 1.90 9.03 18.44
N GLU A 273 2.18 10.19 17.83
CA GLU A 273 1.71 11.48 18.32
C GLU A 273 0.18 11.54 18.36
N TYR A 274 -0.48 11.11 17.28
CA TYR A 274 -1.94 11.04 17.22
C TYR A 274 -2.50 9.99 18.17
N SER A 275 -1.83 8.84 18.27
CA SER A 275 -2.26 7.78 19.19
C SER A 275 -2.29 8.26 20.64
N LYS A 276 -1.28 9.05 21.05
CA LYS A 276 -1.21 9.70 22.37
C LYS A 276 -2.26 10.80 22.53
N LYS A 277 -2.47 11.63 21.50
CA LYS A 277 -3.44 12.73 21.52
C LYS A 277 -4.88 12.22 21.66
N ASP A 278 -5.23 11.17 20.92
CA ASP A 278 -6.60 10.68 20.81
C ASP A 278 -6.91 9.53 21.77
N GLY A 279 -5.88 9.02 22.47
CA GLY A 279 -6.00 7.88 23.38
C GLY A 279 -6.37 6.57 22.68
N LYS A 280 -6.05 6.45 21.39
CA LYS A 280 -6.41 5.30 20.54
C LYS A 280 -5.24 4.95 19.62
N PRO A 281 -4.81 3.68 19.56
CA PRO A 281 -3.71 3.30 18.66
C PRO A 281 -4.08 3.49 17.19
N SER A 282 -3.24 4.20 16.45
CA SER A 282 -3.28 4.27 14.98
C SER A 282 -2.42 3.18 14.35
N LEU A 283 -2.83 2.63 13.21
CA LEU A 283 -2.14 1.51 12.55
C LEU A 283 -1.33 1.95 11.32
N ILE A 284 -0.15 1.36 11.12
CA ILE A 284 0.57 1.40 9.84
C ILE A 284 0.78 -0.03 9.34
N ILE A 285 0.43 -0.27 8.08
CA ILE A 285 0.59 -1.55 7.40
C ILE A 285 1.51 -1.30 6.21
N THR A 286 2.59 -2.06 6.05
CA THR A 286 3.50 -1.89 4.92
C THR A 286 3.42 -3.08 3.97
N ILE A 287 3.50 -2.87 2.65
CA ILE A 287 3.59 -3.96 1.67
C ILE A 287 4.99 -3.99 1.04
N THR A 288 5.67 -5.13 1.18
CA THR A 288 6.99 -5.38 0.57
C THR A 288 6.90 -6.58 -0.38
N ARG A 289 7.71 -6.58 -1.45
CA ARG A 289 7.79 -7.67 -2.43
C ARG A 289 9.18 -8.28 -2.50
N GLY A 290 9.50 -9.25 -1.64
CA GLY A 290 10.75 -10.00 -1.74
C GLY A 290 11.31 -10.45 -0.39
N PRO A 291 12.33 -11.33 -0.38
CA PRO A 291 13.06 -11.66 0.83
C PRO A 291 14.03 -10.51 1.17
N ALA A 292 13.71 -9.72 2.19
CA ALA A 292 14.58 -8.66 2.70
C ALA A 292 15.94 -9.24 3.15
N ARG A 293 17.05 -8.64 2.68
CA ARG A 293 18.41 -9.21 2.80
C ARG A 293 19.18 -8.83 4.07
N ASP A 294 18.74 -7.85 4.85
CA ASP A 294 19.33 -7.55 6.15
C ASP A 294 18.26 -7.02 7.09
N CYS A 295 17.97 -7.81 8.13
CA CYS A 295 17.03 -7.43 9.18
C CYS A 295 17.64 -7.74 10.56
N SER A 296 18.92 -7.40 10.73
CA SER A 296 19.54 -7.25 12.05
C SER A 296 18.84 -6.17 12.91
N THR A 297 18.03 -5.30 12.28
CA THR A 297 16.93 -4.57 12.93
C THR A 297 15.62 -5.33 12.73
N ARG A 298 15.21 -6.14 13.72
CA ARG A 298 13.85 -6.66 13.98
C ARG A 298 12.90 -6.64 12.75
N ALA A 299 13.23 -7.44 11.73
CA ALA A 299 12.36 -7.74 10.60
C ALA A 299 12.65 -9.16 10.09
N LEU A 300 11.64 -9.85 9.59
CA LEU A 300 11.79 -11.15 8.92
C LEU A 300 10.65 -11.23 7.91
N THR A 301 11.00 -11.57 6.67
CA THR A 301 10.12 -11.57 5.49
C THR A 301 10.20 -12.94 4.82
N PHE A 302 9.07 -13.46 4.34
CA PHE A 302 9.01 -14.50 3.31
C PHE A 302 7.90 -14.17 2.29
N GLY A 303 8.15 -14.53 1.03
CA GLY A 303 7.60 -13.87 -0.14
C GLY A 303 6.25 -14.36 -0.66
N ILE A 304 5.89 -13.71 -1.78
CA ILE A 304 4.66 -13.79 -2.58
C ILE A 304 3.50 -13.16 -1.83
N CYS A 305 3.19 -11.90 -2.22
CA CYS A 305 2.24 -10.92 -1.65
C CYS A 305 1.99 -11.05 -0.13
N GLY A 306 2.34 -10.03 0.64
CA GLY A 306 2.04 -10.07 2.05
C GLY A 306 2.10 -8.72 2.73
N PHE A 307 1.26 -8.54 3.76
CA PHE A 307 1.25 -7.33 4.57
C PHE A 307 2.18 -7.51 5.77
N CYS A 308 2.96 -6.49 6.12
CA CYS A 308 3.79 -6.44 7.32
C CYS A 308 3.19 -5.47 8.35
N PHE A 309 3.11 -5.92 9.61
CA PHE A 309 2.63 -5.14 10.77
C PHE A 309 3.75 -4.94 11.80
N TYR A 310 3.73 -3.82 12.52
CA TYR A 310 4.73 -3.47 13.55
C TYR A 310 4.10 -3.27 14.94
N ARG A 311 4.60 -4.01 15.95
CA ARG A 311 4.34 -3.79 17.39
C ARG A 311 5.58 -4.12 18.22
N ASP A 312 5.98 -3.26 19.16
CA ASP A 312 7.05 -3.50 20.16
C ASP A 312 8.30 -4.17 19.57
N SER A 313 8.56 -3.81 18.31
CA SER A 313 9.58 -4.32 17.43
C SER A 313 9.59 -5.86 17.24
N ARG A 314 8.41 -6.38 16.92
CA ARG A 314 8.14 -7.67 16.25
C ARG A 314 7.40 -7.41 14.94
N VAL A 315 7.69 -8.21 13.91
CA VAL A 315 7.06 -8.16 12.59
C VAL A 315 6.07 -9.31 12.46
N TYR A 316 4.88 -9.02 11.96
CA TYR A 316 3.84 -10.00 11.64
C TYR A 316 3.53 -9.93 10.14
N ILE A 317 3.40 -11.09 9.49
CA ILE A 317 3.28 -11.25 8.02
C ILE A 317 1.89 -11.85 7.69
N THR A 318 1.23 -11.37 6.64
CA THR A 318 0.03 -12.02 6.04
C THR A 318 0.26 -12.35 4.56
N GLY A 319 -0.57 -13.21 3.95
CA GLY A 319 -0.32 -13.86 2.64
C GLY A 319 -0.93 -13.16 1.41
N PRO A 320 -0.83 -13.80 0.22
CA PRO A 320 -0.91 -13.11 -1.08
C PRO A 320 -2.29 -12.78 -1.63
N SER A 321 -2.59 -11.49 -1.89
CA SER A 321 -3.64 -11.10 -2.84
C SER A 321 -3.07 -11.02 -4.27
N SER A 322 -3.70 -11.72 -5.21
CA SER A 322 -3.26 -11.86 -6.61
C SER A 322 -4.19 -11.21 -7.64
N GLU A 323 -5.27 -10.56 -7.19
CA GLU A 323 -6.27 -9.98 -8.08
C GLU A 323 -6.33 -8.47 -7.92
N TRP A 324 -5.88 -7.75 -8.96
CA TRP A 324 -6.03 -6.31 -9.06
C TRP A 324 -7.47 -5.98 -9.45
N GLY A 325 -8.12 -5.08 -8.69
CA GLY A 325 -9.44 -4.53 -9.03
C GLY A 325 -10.67 -5.20 -8.37
N THR A 326 -10.48 -6.06 -7.37
CA THR A 326 -11.58 -6.69 -6.60
C THR A 326 -11.46 -6.38 -5.09
N SER A 327 -12.59 -6.43 -4.38
CA SER A 327 -12.60 -6.29 -2.91
C SER A 327 -12.24 -7.63 -2.26
N SER A 328 -11.49 -7.61 -1.17
CA SER A 328 -10.96 -8.81 -0.49
C SER A 328 -11.03 -8.67 1.03
N TYR A 329 -10.83 -9.74 1.79
CA TYR A 329 -10.73 -9.67 3.26
C TYR A 329 -9.50 -10.41 3.78
N ALA A 330 -8.94 -9.92 4.88
CA ALA A 330 -7.84 -10.56 5.59
C ALA A 330 -8.10 -10.54 7.10
N LYS A 331 -7.92 -11.69 7.77
CA LYS A 331 -7.93 -11.77 9.23
C LYS A 331 -6.52 -11.51 9.75
N ILE A 332 -6.33 -10.77 10.82
CA ILE A 332 -5.02 -10.65 11.47
C ILE A 332 -5.03 -11.62 12.65
N ASN A 333 -4.22 -12.67 12.62
CA ASN A 333 -4.11 -13.63 13.72
C ASN A 333 -2.73 -13.53 14.37
N SER A 334 -2.70 -13.35 15.69
CA SER A 334 -1.51 -13.50 16.52
C SER A 334 -1.11 -14.98 16.61
N GLY A 335 -0.42 -15.47 15.58
CA GLY A 335 0.08 -16.85 15.50
C GLY A 335 -0.81 -17.78 14.67
N MET A 336 -0.19 -18.40 13.66
CA MET A 336 -0.73 -19.36 12.68
C MET A 336 -1.51 -18.77 11.48
N HIS A 337 -1.15 -19.34 10.33
CA HIS A 337 -1.51 -19.05 8.94
C HIS A 337 -2.95 -18.57 8.67
N LEU A 338 -3.09 -17.70 7.67
CA LEU A 338 -4.37 -17.18 7.18
C LEU A 338 -4.86 -17.94 5.94
N THR A 339 -6.18 -18.07 5.86
CA THR A 339 -6.94 -18.57 4.70
C THR A 339 -7.74 -17.41 4.09
N GLU A 340 -7.53 -17.13 2.80
CA GLU A 340 -8.27 -16.15 2.00
C GLU A 340 -9.49 -16.80 1.33
N ALA A 341 -10.58 -16.05 1.11
CA ALA A 341 -11.62 -16.41 0.15
C ALA A 341 -12.08 -15.18 -0.63
N THR A 342 -12.06 -15.28 -1.96
CA THR A 342 -12.54 -14.24 -2.88
C THR A 342 -14.07 -14.26 -2.94
N VAL A 343 -14.73 -13.12 -2.75
CA VAL A 343 -16.18 -12.98 -2.98
C VAL A 343 -16.39 -12.26 -4.30
N GLY A 344 -16.85 -13.00 -5.31
CA GLY A 344 -17.24 -12.44 -6.62
C GLY A 344 -18.53 -11.60 -6.55
N PRO A 345 -18.88 -10.89 -7.64
CA PRO A 345 -20.04 -10.00 -7.67
C PRO A 345 -21.33 -10.74 -7.35
N ILE A 346 -22.09 -10.22 -6.40
CA ILE A 346 -23.42 -10.71 -6.02
C ILE A 346 -24.39 -10.33 -7.13
N ALA A 347 -24.64 -11.26 -8.06
CA ALA A 347 -25.78 -11.19 -8.96
C ALA A 347 -26.98 -11.90 -8.30
N GLU A 348 -28.11 -11.22 -8.22
CA GLU A 348 -29.35 -11.75 -7.66
C GLU A 348 -29.90 -12.93 -8.50
N THR A 349 -30.10 -14.06 -7.79
CA THR A 349 -31.02 -15.20 -8.05
C THR A 349 -31.06 -15.86 -9.43
N ALA A 350 -30.56 -17.10 -9.51
CA ALA A 350 -31.24 -18.21 -10.19
C ALA A 350 -30.77 -19.56 -9.61
N THR A 351 -31.74 -20.44 -9.35
CA THR A 351 -31.61 -21.77 -8.74
C THR A 351 -30.87 -22.78 -9.60
N GLY A 352 -30.11 -23.69 -8.96
CA GLY A 352 -29.93 -25.09 -9.37
C GLY A 352 -29.09 -25.37 -10.62
N ASP A 353 -27.97 -26.08 -10.42
CA ASP A 353 -27.21 -26.86 -11.42
C ASP A 353 -26.83 -26.18 -12.74
N GLN A 354 -25.70 -25.45 -12.75
CA GLN A 354 -24.79 -25.36 -13.91
C GLN A 354 -23.47 -24.63 -13.55
N CYS A 355 -22.58 -25.31 -12.83
CA CYS A 355 -21.20 -24.85 -12.60
C CYS A 355 -20.18 -25.78 -13.27
N SER A 356 -20.04 -25.68 -14.60
CA SER A 356 -18.88 -26.24 -15.34
C SER A 356 -18.78 -25.74 -16.80
N GLY A 357 -19.03 -24.45 -17.07
CA GLY A 357 -19.00 -23.94 -18.45
C GLY A 357 -18.56 -22.50 -18.69
N THR A 358 -18.42 -21.68 -17.64
CA THR A 358 -18.29 -20.21 -17.80
C THR A 358 -16.85 -19.71 -17.89
N ALA A 359 -15.84 -20.48 -17.45
CA ALA A 359 -14.44 -20.07 -17.52
C ALA A 359 -13.83 -20.09 -18.95
N GLN A 360 -14.40 -20.87 -19.88
CA GLN A 360 -13.88 -20.97 -21.26
C GLN A 360 -14.43 -19.90 -22.22
N LYS A 361 -15.47 -19.15 -21.85
CA LYS A 361 -16.08 -18.15 -22.75
C LYS A 361 -15.50 -16.73 -22.65
N MET A 362 -14.79 -16.38 -21.58
CA MET A 362 -14.15 -15.05 -21.48
C MET A 362 -12.79 -14.93 -22.17
N GLN A 363 -12.05 -16.02 -22.34
CA GLN A 363 -10.78 -16.00 -23.13
C GLN A 363 -11.02 -15.83 -24.64
N GLY A 364 -12.20 -16.18 -25.15
CA GLY A 364 -12.53 -16.05 -26.58
C GLY A 364 -12.94 -14.65 -27.03
N LEU A 365 -13.30 -13.75 -26.10
CA LEU A 365 -13.80 -12.40 -26.44
C LEU A 365 -12.70 -11.32 -26.45
N LEU A 366 -11.57 -11.55 -25.79
CA LEU A 366 -10.41 -10.64 -25.82
C LEU A 366 -9.55 -10.77 -27.09
N HIS A 367 -9.69 -11.87 -27.85
CA HIS A 367 -8.93 -12.11 -29.09
C HIS A 367 -9.55 -11.52 -30.37
N ARG A 368 -10.66 -10.76 -30.30
CA ARG A 368 -11.34 -10.20 -31.48
C ARG A 368 -11.24 -8.68 -31.66
N ARG A 369 -10.34 -7.98 -30.95
CA ARG A 369 -10.21 -6.51 -31.09
C ARG A 369 -8.77 -5.97 -31.21
N ASN A 370 -7.84 -6.70 -31.85
CA ASN A 370 -6.56 -6.10 -32.25
C ASN A 370 -5.90 -6.86 -33.43
N PRO A 371 -6.02 -6.39 -34.69
CA PRO A 371 -5.31 -6.99 -35.82
C PRO A 371 -3.92 -6.36 -35.91
N GLY A 372 -2.93 -6.92 -35.22
CA GLY A 372 -1.55 -6.40 -35.29
C GLY A 372 -0.47 -7.23 -34.60
N TYR A 373 -0.83 -8.29 -33.85
CA TYR A 373 0.14 -9.13 -33.16
C TYR A 373 0.25 -10.49 -33.87
N GLN A 374 1.25 -10.64 -34.75
CA GLN A 374 1.66 -11.96 -35.24
C GLN A 374 2.60 -12.58 -34.20
N SER A 375 2.20 -13.73 -33.64
CA SER A 375 3.06 -14.53 -32.77
C SER A 375 4.01 -15.39 -33.60
N ILE A 376 5.30 -15.24 -33.36
CA ILE A 376 6.34 -16.15 -33.85
C ILE A 376 6.27 -17.41 -32.98
N ARG A 377 5.78 -18.52 -33.54
CA ARG A 377 5.86 -19.85 -32.93
C ARG A 377 7.24 -20.45 -33.19
N THR A 378 8.06 -20.57 -32.15
CA THR A 378 9.22 -21.47 -32.16
C THR A 378 8.76 -22.87 -31.75
N THR A 379 8.68 -23.78 -32.72
CA THR A 379 8.54 -25.22 -32.50
C THR A 379 9.90 -25.81 -32.14
N GLY A 380 10.09 -26.19 -30.88
CA GLY A 380 11.21 -27.02 -30.45
C GLY A 380 10.81 -28.49 -30.39
N THR A 381 11.23 -29.26 -31.38
CA THR A 381 11.14 -30.72 -31.40
C THR A 381 12.35 -31.30 -30.66
N ARG A 382 12.12 -32.30 -29.79
CA ARG A 382 13.18 -33.08 -29.13
C ARG A 382 14.06 -33.79 -30.16
N MET A 383 15.37 -33.64 -30.02
CA MET A 383 16.33 -34.74 -29.82
C MET A 383 17.59 -34.20 -29.15
#